data_AF-A0AAV2IH93-F1
#
_entry.id   AF-A0AAV2IH93-F1
#
_cell.length_a   1.000
_cell.length_b   1.000
_cell.length_c   1.000
_cell.angle_alpha   90.00
_cell.angle_beta   90.00
_cell.angle_gamma   90.00
#
_symmetry.space_group_name_H-M   'P 1'
#
loop_
_entity.id
_entity.type
_entity.pdbx_description
1 polymer ?
#
loop_
_entity_poly.entity_id
_entity_poly.type
_entity_poly.pdbx_seq_one_letter_code
_entity_poly.pdbx_strand_id
1 'polypeptide(L)'
;MEYALNNKVFVLFMAAACGVTFVACDVFTSMNRIKDMVLNEEQILNKIKAAAPQLLGNEQHAMYNFYKQRLEEIHRRNWTKELERLNHPNGAYSIIKEYAADYQALRKAVLDSKLNQASAVLAEIADDDDVKGASESLLRLQEVFRMKTNEMVQGMYLNYKGPILNSTDAFLVGKAAFEIGKQTLCTEWLQVALELMRQEQGDGDDYNDDFSMFGKVDTKTHNSGAAMKALLGRALIRVSPL
;
A
#
# COMPACT_ATOMS: atom_id res chain seq x y z
N MET A 1 2.66 37.26 -42.21
CA MET A 1 2.71 37.09 -40.74
C MET A 1 1.84 35.93 -40.22
N GLU A 2 1.24 35.08 -41.08
CA GLU A 2 0.41 33.95 -40.63
C GLU A 2 1.16 32.64 -40.37
N TYR A 3 2.30 32.39 -41.04
CA TYR A 3 3.05 31.14 -40.87
C TYR A 3 3.73 30.97 -39.51
N ALA A 4 4.00 32.07 -38.79
CA ALA A 4 4.67 32.02 -37.49
C ALA A 4 3.72 31.65 -36.33
N LEU A 5 2.41 31.86 -36.51
CA LEU A 5 1.41 31.58 -35.48
C LEU A 5 1.08 30.08 -35.42
N ASN A 6 0.98 29.41 -36.57
CA ASN A 6 0.68 27.98 -36.67
C ASN A 6 1.77 27.10 -36.06
N ASN A 7 3.04 27.52 -36.15
CA ASN A 7 4.16 26.73 -35.62
C ASN A 7 4.20 26.74 -34.08
N LYS A 8 3.78 27.85 -33.44
CA LYS A 8 3.71 27.95 -31.97
C LYS A 8 2.55 27.11 -31.41
N VAL A 9 1.40 27.10 -32.09
CA VAL A 9 0.25 26.28 -31.71
C VAL A 9 0.55 24.79 -31.87
N PHE A 10 1.27 24.40 -32.93
CA PHE A 10 1.69 23.01 -33.15
C PHE A 10 2.70 22.53 -32.10
N VAL A 11 3.66 23.38 -31.71
CA VAL A 11 4.63 23.07 -30.64
C VAL A 11 3.95 22.96 -29.27
N LEU A 12 2.95 23.80 -28.99
CA LEU A 12 2.14 23.70 -27.75
C LEU A 12 1.31 22.41 -27.71
N PHE A 13 0.74 21.97 -28.84
CA PHE A 13 0.02 20.70 -28.93
C PHE A 13 0.93 19.47 -28.77
N MET A 14 2.14 19.50 -29.35
CA MET A 14 3.15 18.44 -29.17
C MET A 14 3.67 18.36 -27.72
N ALA A 15 3.91 19.51 -27.07
CA ALA A 15 4.32 19.54 -25.66
C ALA A 15 3.22 19.01 -24.72
N ALA A 16 1.96 19.32 -24.99
CA ALA A 16 0.82 18.80 -24.23
C ALA A 16 0.63 17.28 -24.43
N ALA A 17 0.87 16.76 -25.63
CA ALA A 17 0.80 15.32 -25.91
C ALA A 17 1.93 14.53 -25.23
N CYS A 18 3.15 15.08 -25.14
CA CYS A 18 4.27 14.45 -24.42
C CYS A 18 4.09 14.45 -22.89
N GLY A 19 3.39 15.44 -22.32
CA GLY A 19 3.14 15.48 -20.87
C GLY A 19 2.15 14.42 -20.39
N VAL A 20 1.20 14.02 -21.25
CA VAL A 20 0.16 13.04 -20.89
C VAL A 20 0.65 11.60 -21.01
N THR A 21 1.65 11.31 -21.84
CA THR A 21 2.16 9.94 -22.06
C THR A 21 3.15 9.46 -21.00
N PHE A 22 3.83 10.37 -20.30
CA PHE A 22 4.85 9.98 -19.31
C PHE A 22 4.26 9.34 -18.04
N VAL A 23 3.15 9.86 -17.53
CA VAL A 23 2.56 9.43 -16.23
C VAL A 23 1.91 8.03 -16.30
N ALA A 24 1.48 7.58 -17.48
CA ALA A 24 0.88 6.26 -17.65
C ALA A 24 1.93 5.14 -17.73
N CYS A 25 3.19 5.47 -18.05
CA CYS A 25 4.26 4.49 -18.19
C CYS A 25 4.64 3.88 -16.84
N ASP A 26 4.80 4.71 -15.81
CA ASP A 26 5.28 4.28 -14.48
C ASP A 26 4.32 3.34 -13.74
N VAL A 27 3.00 3.50 -13.92
CA VAL A 27 1.99 2.65 -13.24
C VAL A 27 1.90 1.27 -13.91
N PHE A 28 1.98 1.22 -15.25
CA PHE A 28 1.91 -0.04 -16.00
C PHE A 28 3.21 -0.85 -15.87
N THR A 29 4.36 -0.19 -15.79
CA THR A 29 5.64 -0.85 -15.47
C THR A 29 5.65 -1.38 -14.04
N SER A 30 5.08 -0.64 -13.08
CA SER A 30 4.98 -1.08 -11.67
C SER A 30 4.10 -2.32 -11.50
N MET A 31 2.94 -2.42 -12.16
CA MET A 31 2.08 -3.60 -12.06
C MET A 31 2.72 -4.85 -12.65
N ASN A 32 3.39 -4.74 -13.80
CA ASN A 32 4.14 -5.86 -14.37
C ASN A 32 5.28 -6.29 -13.44
N ARG A 33 5.99 -5.34 -12.82
CA ARG A 33 7.01 -5.65 -11.80
C ARG A 33 6.42 -6.43 -10.61
N ILE A 34 5.28 -5.99 -10.06
CA ILE A 34 4.62 -6.71 -8.94
C ILE A 34 4.17 -8.11 -9.36
N LYS A 35 3.64 -8.26 -10.58
CA LYS A 35 3.26 -9.57 -11.10
C LYS A 35 4.48 -10.48 -11.28
N ASP A 36 5.57 -9.96 -11.84
CA ASP A 36 6.83 -10.69 -12.01
C ASP A 36 7.45 -11.06 -10.67
N MET A 37 7.37 -10.17 -9.67
CA MET A 37 7.80 -10.43 -8.29
C MET A 37 7.04 -11.63 -7.70
N VAL A 38 5.72 -11.67 -7.83
CA VAL A 38 4.88 -12.75 -7.27
C VAL A 38 5.10 -14.07 -8.01
N LEU A 39 5.24 -14.03 -9.34
CA LEU A 39 5.42 -15.22 -10.17
C LEU A 39 6.83 -15.82 -10.05
N ASN A 40 7.85 -14.98 -9.91
CA ASN A 40 9.25 -15.41 -9.86
C ASN A 40 9.83 -15.35 -8.44
N GLU A 41 8.98 -15.30 -7.41
CA GLU A 41 9.39 -15.16 -6.00
C GLU A 41 10.44 -16.21 -5.59
N GLU A 42 10.27 -17.47 -6.02
CA GLU A 42 11.23 -18.55 -5.73
C GLU A 42 12.61 -18.25 -6.31
N GLN A 43 12.68 -17.72 -7.54
CA GLN A 43 13.95 -17.36 -8.17
C GLN A 43 14.61 -16.22 -7.42
N ILE A 44 13.83 -15.22 -6.98
CA ILE A 44 14.32 -14.10 -6.17
C ILE A 44 14.87 -14.61 -4.83
N LEU A 45 14.14 -15.50 -4.14
CA LEU A 45 14.61 -16.11 -2.90
C LEU A 45 15.90 -16.91 -3.08
N ASN A 46 16.04 -17.64 -4.19
CA ASN A 46 17.26 -18.38 -4.50
C ASN A 46 18.45 -17.45 -4.75
N LYS A 47 18.24 -16.30 -5.42
CA LYS A 47 19.27 -15.25 -5.58
C LYS A 47 19.67 -14.66 -4.21
N ILE A 48 18.69 -14.36 -3.33
CA ILE A 48 18.97 -13.84 -1.98
C ILE A 48 19.78 -14.86 -1.17
N LYS A 49 19.41 -16.15 -1.22
CA LYS A 49 20.14 -17.24 -0.57
C LYS A 49 21.56 -17.39 -1.12
N ALA A 50 21.76 -17.21 -2.41
CA ALA A 50 23.10 -17.23 -3.02
C ALA A 50 23.98 -16.07 -2.54
N ALA A 51 23.38 -14.93 -2.19
CA ALA A 51 24.07 -13.79 -1.58
C ALA A 51 24.28 -13.94 -0.05
N ALA A 52 23.60 -14.90 0.59
CA ALA A 52 23.63 -15.12 2.04
C ALA A 52 24.96 -15.63 2.65
N PRO A 53 25.93 -16.25 1.94
CA PRO A 53 27.21 -16.65 2.55
C PRO A 53 28.01 -15.50 3.17
N GLN A 54 27.65 -14.26 2.83
CA GLN A 54 28.26 -13.04 3.37
C GLN A 54 27.64 -12.59 4.71
N LEU A 55 26.53 -13.21 5.14
CA LEU A 55 25.90 -12.98 6.45
C LEU A 55 26.58 -13.81 7.55
N LEU A 56 26.76 -13.23 8.74
CA LEU A 56 27.44 -13.87 9.87
C LEU A 56 26.47 -14.34 10.95
N GLY A 57 26.64 -15.57 11.44
CA GLY A 57 26.07 -16.07 12.70
C GLY A 57 24.53 -16.15 12.76
N ASN A 58 23.93 -15.32 13.61
CA ASN A 58 22.48 -15.38 13.92
C ASN A 58 21.60 -14.89 12.77
N GLU A 59 22.07 -13.91 11.98
CA GLU A 59 21.34 -13.38 10.82
C GLU A 59 21.20 -14.43 9.71
N GLN A 60 22.23 -15.27 9.55
CA GLN A 60 22.22 -16.38 8.60
C GLN A 60 21.15 -17.43 8.95
N HIS A 61 20.99 -17.74 10.24
CA HIS A 61 19.95 -18.66 10.70
C HIS A 61 18.55 -18.07 10.51
N ALA A 62 18.36 -16.79 10.83
CA ALA A 62 17.09 -16.11 10.63
C ALA A 62 16.69 -16.07 9.14
N MET A 63 17.63 -15.72 8.26
CA MET A 63 17.48 -15.77 6.81
C MET A 63 17.06 -17.17 6.33
N TYR A 64 17.77 -18.20 6.79
CA TYR A 64 17.50 -19.57 6.34
C TYR A 64 16.14 -20.09 6.82
N ASN A 65 15.72 -19.73 8.02
CA ASN A 65 14.39 -20.03 8.53
C ASN A 65 13.31 -19.30 7.73
N PHE A 66 13.50 -18.01 7.43
CA PHE A 66 12.61 -17.25 6.56
C PHE A 66 12.52 -17.88 5.16
N TYR A 67 13.65 -18.21 4.55
CA TYR A 67 13.71 -18.88 3.24
C TYR A 67 12.90 -20.18 3.23
N LYS A 68 13.09 -21.04 4.24
CA LYS A 68 12.35 -22.31 4.34
C LYS A 68 10.84 -22.09 4.48
N GLN A 69 10.44 -21.23 5.42
CA GLN A 69 9.02 -20.95 5.65
C GLN A 69 8.37 -20.37 4.38
N ARG A 70 9.04 -19.41 3.73
CA ARG A 70 8.49 -18.75 2.56
C ARG A 70 8.40 -19.69 1.35
N LEU A 71 9.37 -20.58 1.18
CA LEU A 71 9.33 -21.59 0.12
C LEU A 71 8.15 -22.56 0.30
N GLU A 72 7.85 -22.97 1.54
CA GLU A 72 6.65 -23.77 1.81
C GLU A 72 5.36 -23.02 1.51
N GLU A 73 5.30 -21.72 1.84
CA GLU A 73 4.15 -20.86 1.51
C GLU A 73 3.93 -20.75 0.00
N ILE A 74 5.01 -20.56 -0.78
CA ILE A 74 4.97 -20.53 -2.25
C ILE A 74 4.42 -21.86 -2.80
N HIS A 75 4.92 -23.00 -2.31
CA HIS A 75 4.46 -24.31 -2.79
C HIS A 75 3.01 -24.63 -2.41
N ARG A 76 2.51 -24.09 -1.30
CA ARG A 76 1.11 -24.24 -0.88
C ARG A 76 0.17 -23.23 -1.54
N ARG A 77 0.70 -22.24 -2.26
CA ARG A 77 -0.08 -21.13 -2.83
C ARG A 77 -0.99 -21.62 -3.95
N ASN A 78 -2.25 -21.20 -3.92
CA ASN A 78 -3.15 -21.35 -5.05
C ASN A 78 -2.94 -20.20 -6.03
N TRP A 79 -2.20 -20.47 -7.11
CA TRP A 79 -1.83 -19.47 -8.13
C TRP A 79 -3.03 -18.82 -8.82
N THR A 80 -4.10 -19.57 -9.07
CA THR A 80 -5.32 -19.02 -9.69
C THR A 80 -5.91 -17.93 -8.82
N LYS A 81 -6.08 -18.21 -7.53
CA LYS A 81 -6.63 -17.24 -6.56
C LYS A 81 -5.71 -16.04 -6.37
N GLU A 82 -4.40 -16.25 -6.39
CA GLU A 82 -3.44 -15.15 -6.24
C GLU A 82 -3.42 -14.22 -7.46
N LEU A 83 -3.50 -14.78 -8.67
CA LEU A 83 -3.61 -13.99 -9.90
C LEU A 83 -4.94 -13.23 -9.96
N GLU A 84 -6.04 -13.82 -9.49
CA GLU A 84 -7.32 -13.12 -9.35
C GLU A 84 -7.22 -11.93 -8.38
N ARG A 85 -6.51 -12.09 -7.25
CA ARG A 85 -6.24 -10.98 -6.32
C ARG A 85 -5.43 -9.87 -7.00
N LEU A 86 -4.37 -10.21 -7.73
CA LEU A 86 -3.54 -9.23 -8.45
C LEU A 86 -4.32 -8.44 -9.50
N ASN A 87 -5.34 -9.03 -10.11
CA ASN A 87 -6.17 -8.36 -11.11
C ASN A 87 -7.18 -7.37 -10.50
N HIS A 88 -7.33 -7.33 -9.17
CA HIS A 88 -8.20 -6.39 -8.47
C HIS A 88 -7.39 -5.31 -7.73
N PRO A 89 -7.77 -4.02 -7.78
CA PRO A 89 -7.01 -2.94 -7.12
C PRO A 89 -6.72 -3.18 -5.64
N ASN A 90 -7.72 -3.56 -4.85
CA ASN A 90 -7.51 -3.92 -3.44
C ASN A 90 -6.60 -5.14 -3.26
N GLY A 91 -6.66 -6.12 -4.16
CA GLY A 91 -5.86 -7.34 -4.03
C GLY A 91 -4.40 -7.07 -4.36
N ALA A 92 -4.14 -6.28 -5.42
CA ALA A 92 -2.80 -5.79 -5.74
C ALA A 92 -2.21 -4.97 -4.58
N TYR A 93 -2.97 -4.01 -4.02
CA TYR A 93 -2.55 -3.24 -2.85
C TYR A 93 -2.21 -4.16 -1.66
N SER A 94 -3.09 -5.10 -1.34
CA SER A 94 -2.86 -6.03 -0.21
C SER A 94 -1.62 -6.90 -0.42
N ILE A 95 -1.38 -7.38 -1.64
CA ILE A 95 -0.19 -8.18 -1.97
C ILE A 95 1.09 -7.34 -1.82
N ILE A 96 1.10 -6.11 -2.34
CA ILE A 96 2.25 -5.20 -2.18
C ILE A 96 2.56 -4.98 -0.70
N LYS A 97 1.53 -4.72 0.11
CA LYS A 97 1.63 -4.53 1.55
C LYS A 97 2.12 -5.79 2.29
N GLU A 98 1.59 -6.95 1.94
CA GLU A 98 2.01 -8.25 2.49
C GLU A 98 3.50 -8.49 2.22
N TYR A 99 3.96 -8.32 0.99
CA TYR A 99 5.37 -8.51 0.63
C TYR A 99 6.29 -7.47 1.28
N ALA A 100 5.89 -6.20 1.31
CA ALA A 100 6.67 -5.16 1.98
C ALA A 100 6.89 -5.49 3.47
N ALA A 101 5.85 -5.97 4.15
CA ALA A 101 5.92 -6.36 5.56
C ALA A 101 6.72 -7.67 5.77
N ASP A 102 6.43 -8.72 5.01
CA ASP A 102 7.06 -10.04 5.14
C ASP A 102 8.58 -9.96 4.96
N TYR A 103 9.05 -9.16 4.00
CA TYR A 103 10.46 -9.01 3.69
C TYR A 103 11.16 -7.91 4.50
N GLN A 104 10.45 -7.16 5.36
CA GLN A 104 11.02 -6.04 6.09
C GLN A 104 12.14 -6.46 7.05
N ALA A 105 11.95 -7.57 7.78
CA ALA A 105 12.95 -8.10 8.71
C ALA A 105 14.22 -8.53 7.95
N LEU A 106 14.03 -9.15 6.79
CA LEU A 106 15.11 -9.57 5.91
C LEU A 106 15.88 -8.37 5.33
N ARG A 107 15.18 -7.31 4.88
CA ARG A 107 15.81 -6.06 4.42
C ARG A 107 16.69 -5.44 5.49
N LYS A 108 16.23 -5.40 6.75
CA LYS A 108 17.01 -4.86 7.88
C LYS A 108 18.31 -5.63 8.08
N ALA A 109 18.23 -6.97 8.17
CA ALA A 109 19.42 -7.81 8.31
C ALA A 109 20.42 -7.65 7.15
N VAL A 110 19.93 -7.53 5.91
CA VAL A 110 20.80 -7.33 4.73
C VAL A 110 21.45 -5.95 4.71
N LEU A 111 20.72 -4.90 5.11
CA LEU A 111 21.22 -3.53 5.19
C LEU A 111 22.33 -3.40 6.24
N ASP A 112 22.12 -3.98 7.42
CA ASP A 112 23.09 -3.95 8.53
C ASP A 112 24.40 -4.66 8.15
N SER A 113 24.31 -5.73 7.36
CA SER A 113 25.45 -6.49 6.85
C SER A 113 26.13 -5.89 5.60
N LYS A 114 25.68 -4.73 5.07
CA LYS A 114 26.23 -4.03 3.87
C LYS A 114 26.36 -4.92 2.61
N LEU A 115 25.43 -5.84 2.41
CA LEU A 115 25.48 -6.78 1.29
C LEU A 115 24.87 -6.20 0.03
N ASN A 116 25.63 -5.39 -0.71
CA ASN A 116 25.17 -4.68 -1.92
C ASN A 116 24.45 -5.60 -2.94
N GLN A 117 24.91 -6.85 -3.10
CA GLN A 117 24.28 -7.81 -4.01
C GLN A 117 22.89 -8.28 -3.52
N ALA A 118 22.74 -8.56 -2.23
CA ALA A 118 21.46 -8.94 -1.65
C ALA A 118 20.49 -7.75 -1.63
N SER A 119 20.99 -6.53 -1.39
CA SER A 119 20.19 -5.30 -1.48
C SER A 119 19.63 -5.06 -2.88
N ALA A 120 20.43 -5.31 -3.93
CA ALA A 120 19.98 -5.17 -5.31
C ALA A 120 18.86 -6.16 -5.66
N VAL A 121 18.96 -7.41 -5.19
CA VAL A 121 17.91 -8.42 -5.41
C VAL A 121 16.65 -8.10 -4.58
N LEU A 122 16.81 -7.60 -3.35
CA LEU A 122 15.67 -7.16 -2.54
C LEU A 122 14.93 -5.96 -3.13
N ALA A 123 15.56 -5.15 -3.98
CA ALA A 123 14.86 -4.10 -4.72
C ALA A 123 13.87 -4.66 -5.78
N GLU A 124 13.96 -5.96 -6.12
CA GLU A 124 12.95 -6.64 -6.97
C GLU A 124 11.67 -6.97 -6.17
N ILE A 125 11.73 -6.96 -4.83
CA ILE A 125 10.57 -7.18 -3.93
C ILE A 125 9.95 -5.84 -3.56
N ALA A 126 8.64 -5.82 -3.31
CA ALA A 126 7.91 -4.65 -2.84
C ALA A 126 8.43 -4.12 -1.50
N ASP A 127 8.33 -2.81 -1.31
CA ASP A 127 8.71 -2.11 -0.08
C ASP A 127 7.67 -1.05 0.35
N ASP A 128 7.99 -0.27 1.39
CA ASP A 128 7.09 0.74 1.96
C ASP A 128 6.76 1.87 0.96
N ASP A 129 7.67 2.20 0.03
CA ASP A 129 7.42 3.20 -1.01
C ASP A 129 6.41 2.66 -2.04
N ASP A 130 6.48 1.37 -2.36
CA ASP A 130 5.47 0.71 -3.21
C ASP A 130 4.09 0.67 -2.57
N VAL A 131 4.01 0.48 -1.24
CA VAL A 131 2.73 0.56 -0.50
C VAL A 131 2.14 1.97 -0.61
N LYS A 132 2.97 3.00 -0.53
CA LYS A 132 2.55 4.39 -0.74
C LYS A 132 2.08 4.61 -2.17
N GLY A 133 2.83 4.18 -3.18
CA GLY A 133 2.43 4.29 -4.59
C GLY A 133 1.13 3.54 -4.91
N ALA A 134 0.91 2.38 -4.31
CA ALA A 134 -0.33 1.63 -4.41
C ALA A 134 -1.50 2.39 -3.76
N SER A 135 -1.30 2.98 -2.57
CA SER A 135 -2.29 3.81 -1.89
C SER A 135 -2.68 5.03 -2.74
N GLU A 136 -1.71 5.72 -3.32
CA GLU A 136 -1.94 6.85 -4.23
C GLU A 136 -2.69 6.43 -5.50
N SER A 137 -2.41 5.23 -6.01
CA SER A 137 -3.13 4.67 -7.16
C SER A 137 -4.61 4.41 -6.85
N LEU A 138 -4.94 3.90 -5.65
CA LEU A 138 -6.33 3.75 -5.21
C LEU A 138 -7.05 5.12 -5.14
N LEU A 139 -6.39 6.13 -4.57
CA LEU A 139 -6.94 7.50 -4.50
C LEU A 139 -7.19 8.07 -5.89
N ARG A 140 -6.26 7.87 -6.83
CA ARG A 140 -6.42 8.30 -8.21
C ARG A 140 -7.61 7.61 -8.88
N LEU A 141 -7.80 6.31 -8.67
CA LEU A 141 -8.98 5.59 -9.17
C LEU A 141 -10.26 6.21 -8.60
N GLN A 142 -10.28 6.48 -7.28
CA GLN A 142 -11.42 7.11 -6.62
C GLN A 142 -11.79 8.42 -7.29
N GLU A 143 -10.83 9.30 -7.55
CA GLU A 143 -11.08 10.61 -8.17
C GLU A 143 -11.56 10.50 -9.62
N VAL A 144 -10.89 9.66 -10.43
CA VAL A 144 -11.19 9.51 -11.85
C VAL A 144 -12.60 8.97 -12.06
N PHE A 145 -13.00 7.97 -11.27
CA PHE A 145 -14.29 7.31 -11.39
C PHE A 145 -15.34 7.81 -10.40
N ARG A 146 -14.99 8.78 -9.54
CA ARG A 146 -15.84 9.32 -8.47
C ARG A 146 -16.46 8.23 -7.61
N MET A 147 -15.64 7.24 -7.27
CA MET A 147 -16.08 6.10 -6.46
C MET A 147 -16.28 6.49 -5.01
N LYS A 148 -17.20 5.81 -4.33
CA LYS A 148 -17.39 5.99 -2.90
C LYS A 148 -16.39 5.14 -2.12
N THR A 149 -15.80 5.72 -1.09
CA THR A 149 -14.81 5.03 -0.25
C THR A 149 -15.35 3.77 0.41
N ASN A 150 -16.62 3.77 0.83
CA ASN A 150 -17.26 2.60 1.43
C ASN A 150 -17.38 1.41 0.45
N GLU A 151 -17.69 1.67 -0.83
CA GLU A 151 -17.73 0.66 -1.89
C GLU A 151 -16.32 0.13 -2.17
N MET A 152 -15.33 1.02 -2.28
CA MET A 152 -13.93 0.64 -2.51
C MET A 152 -13.37 -0.24 -1.40
N VAL A 153 -13.61 0.11 -0.13
CA VAL A 153 -13.20 -0.70 1.02
C VAL A 153 -13.82 -2.10 0.97
N GLN A 154 -15.09 -2.21 0.56
CA GLN A 154 -15.76 -3.50 0.40
C GLN A 154 -15.31 -4.29 -0.84
N GLY A 155 -14.33 -3.76 -1.59
CA GLY A 155 -13.84 -4.37 -2.82
C GLY A 155 -14.82 -4.25 -3.98
N MET A 156 -15.73 -3.28 -3.96
CA MET A 156 -16.67 -3.04 -5.05
C MET A 156 -16.18 -1.92 -5.96
N TYR A 157 -15.78 -2.30 -7.18
CA TYR A 157 -15.29 -1.39 -8.22
C TYR A 157 -16.14 -1.56 -9.47
N LEU A 158 -17.02 -0.60 -9.79
CA LEU A 158 -17.85 -0.62 -11.01
C LEU A 158 -18.61 -1.95 -11.24
N ASN A 159 -19.19 -2.51 -10.16
CA ASN A 159 -19.87 -3.83 -10.11
C ASN A 159 -18.96 -5.07 -10.17
N TYR A 160 -17.64 -4.89 -10.12
CA TYR A 160 -16.70 -5.98 -9.91
C TYR A 160 -16.35 -6.08 -8.43
N LYS A 161 -16.50 -7.29 -7.85
CA LYS A 161 -16.22 -7.54 -6.44
C LYS A 161 -14.89 -8.25 -6.27
N GLY A 162 -14.07 -7.74 -5.36
CA GLY A 162 -12.80 -8.35 -4.98
C GLY A 162 -12.58 -8.40 -3.47
N PRO A 163 -11.32 -8.49 -3.03
CA PRO A 163 -10.98 -8.54 -1.62
C PRO A 163 -11.32 -7.21 -0.90
N ILE A 164 -11.69 -7.34 0.36
CA ILE A 164 -12.06 -6.24 1.27
C ILE A 164 -10.79 -5.65 1.89
N LEU A 165 -10.78 -4.34 2.13
CA LEU A 165 -9.76 -3.63 2.91
C LEU A 165 -10.20 -3.55 4.38
N ASN A 166 -9.26 -3.73 5.31
CA ASN A 166 -9.54 -3.59 6.73
C ASN A 166 -9.43 -2.14 7.21
N SER A 167 -9.72 -1.89 8.49
CA SER A 167 -9.61 -0.55 9.09
C SER A 167 -8.23 0.08 8.99
N THR A 168 -7.17 -0.73 9.09
CA THR A 168 -5.78 -0.27 9.01
C THR A 168 -5.42 0.12 7.58
N ASP A 169 -5.92 -0.61 6.59
CA ASP A 169 -5.73 -0.30 5.18
C ASP A 169 -6.40 1.00 4.79
N ALA A 170 -7.65 1.19 5.22
CA ALA A 170 -8.36 2.45 5.00
C ALA A 170 -7.62 3.64 5.64
N PHE A 171 -7.04 3.45 6.83
CA PHE A 171 -6.21 4.46 7.46
C PHE A 171 -4.94 4.77 6.66
N LEU A 172 -4.21 3.77 6.17
CA LEU A 172 -2.98 3.97 5.39
C LEU A 172 -3.26 4.73 4.09
N VAL A 173 -4.36 4.41 3.40
CA VAL A 173 -4.79 5.15 2.21
C VAL A 173 -5.17 6.60 2.56
N GLY A 174 -5.89 6.81 3.67
CA GLY A 174 -6.19 8.16 4.17
C GLY A 174 -4.95 8.97 4.57
N LYS A 175 -3.93 8.31 5.13
CA LYS A 175 -2.62 8.91 5.41
C LYS A 175 -1.90 9.30 4.12
N ALA A 176 -1.91 8.44 3.10
CA ALA A 176 -1.35 8.79 1.79
C ALA A 176 -2.06 10.01 1.17
N ALA A 177 -3.40 10.08 1.28
CA ALA A 177 -4.17 11.25 0.84
C ALA A 177 -3.79 12.54 1.56
N PHE A 178 -3.51 12.45 2.86
CA PHE A 178 -2.99 13.57 3.65
C PHE A 178 -1.62 14.04 3.15
N GLU A 179 -0.70 13.10 2.91
CA GLU A 179 0.67 13.40 2.45
C GLU A 179 0.69 14.08 1.07
N ILE A 180 -0.23 13.73 0.18
CA ILE A 180 -0.36 14.36 -1.16
C ILE A 180 -1.27 15.61 -1.16
N GLY A 181 -1.76 16.06 0.00
CA GLY A 181 -2.55 17.28 0.15
C GLY A 181 -4.02 17.18 -0.28
N LYS A 182 -4.57 15.97 -0.48
CA LYS A 182 -5.97 15.76 -0.90
C LYS A 182 -6.89 15.64 0.31
N GLN A 183 -7.23 16.79 0.89
CA GLN A 183 -8.01 16.88 2.14
C GLN A 183 -9.37 16.18 2.08
N THR A 184 -10.12 16.34 0.98
CA THR A 184 -11.44 15.72 0.83
C THR A 184 -11.36 14.19 0.88
N LEU A 185 -10.48 13.59 0.07
CA LEU A 185 -10.28 12.14 0.06
C LEU A 185 -9.74 11.65 1.41
N CYS A 186 -8.82 12.40 2.02
CA CYS A 186 -8.29 12.08 3.33
C CYS A 186 -9.42 11.93 4.35
N THR A 187 -10.32 12.92 4.45
CA THR A 187 -11.45 12.86 5.38
C THR A 187 -12.35 11.65 5.12
N GLU A 188 -12.69 11.36 3.87
CA GLU A 188 -13.53 10.21 3.52
C GLU A 188 -12.90 8.87 3.94
N TRP A 189 -11.61 8.66 3.64
CA TRP A 189 -10.88 7.45 4.02
C TRP A 189 -10.70 7.30 5.52
N LEU A 190 -10.40 8.39 6.23
CA LEU A 190 -10.23 8.36 7.69
C LEU A 190 -11.57 8.13 8.40
N GLN A 191 -12.68 8.67 7.89
CA GLN A 191 -14.01 8.40 8.43
C GLN A 191 -14.40 6.94 8.26
N VAL A 192 -14.18 6.36 7.08
CA VAL A 192 -14.45 4.94 6.85
C VAL A 192 -13.54 4.06 7.70
N ALA A 193 -12.26 4.42 7.86
CA ALA A 193 -11.36 3.70 8.74
C ALA A 193 -11.87 3.66 10.19
N LEU A 194 -12.34 4.80 10.72
CA LEU A 194 -12.93 4.89 12.06
C LEU A 194 -14.17 4.01 12.19
N GLU A 195 -15.05 4.03 11.20
CA GLU A 195 -16.28 3.23 11.22
C GLU A 195 -15.96 1.73 11.21
N LEU A 196 -15.01 1.29 10.39
CA LEU A 196 -14.53 -0.10 10.40
C LEU A 196 -13.92 -0.48 11.75
N MET A 197 -13.13 0.40 12.38
CA MET A 197 -12.56 0.13 13.71
C MET A 197 -13.63 -0.04 14.78
N ARG A 198 -14.73 0.71 14.69
CA ARG A 198 -15.88 0.58 15.60
C ARG A 198 -16.57 -0.76 15.40
N GLN A 199 -16.81 -1.14 14.15
CA GLN A 199 -17.43 -2.42 13.81
C GLN A 199 -16.55 -3.61 14.22
N GLU A 200 -15.22 -3.50 14.06
CA GLU A 200 -14.24 -4.51 14.49
C GLU A 200 -14.17 -4.66 16.03
N GLN A 201 -14.50 -3.60 16.78
CA GLN A 201 -14.50 -3.60 18.26
C GLN A 201 -15.79 -4.16 18.88
N GLY A 202 -16.86 -4.32 18.08
CA GLY A 202 -18.12 -4.95 18.47
C GLY A 202 -19.16 -3.97 19.03
N ASP A 203 -20.38 -4.10 18.52
CA ASP A 203 -21.64 -3.65 19.14
C ASP A 203 -21.78 -4.28 20.54
N GLY A 204 -21.17 -3.62 21.53
CA GLY A 204 -21.36 -3.87 22.96
C GLY A 204 -21.67 -2.56 23.65
N ASP A 205 -22.97 -2.33 23.83
CA ASP A 205 -23.62 -1.37 24.71
C ASP A 205 -23.79 0.09 24.24
N ASP A 206 -25.08 0.41 24.04
CA ASP A 206 -25.74 1.70 24.28
C ASP A 206 -24.89 2.69 25.08
N TYR A 207 -24.41 3.75 24.42
CA TYR A 207 -24.17 5.03 25.10
C TYR A 207 -24.37 6.19 24.13
N ASN A 208 -25.53 6.84 24.26
CA ASN A 208 -25.58 8.29 24.21
C ASN A 208 -24.54 8.82 25.20
N ASP A 209 -23.41 9.33 24.74
CA ASP A 209 -22.95 10.67 25.06
C ASP A 209 -21.54 10.91 24.52
N ASP A 210 -21.48 12.02 23.79
CA ASP A 210 -20.49 13.06 23.99
C ASP A 210 -19.02 12.82 23.63
N PHE A 211 -18.44 13.90 23.15
CA PHE A 211 -17.12 14.13 22.61
C PHE A 211 -16.00 14.01 23.67
N SER A 212 -16.17 13.15 24.68
CA SER A 212 -15.41 13.13 25.93
C SER A 212 -14.72 11.78 26.22
N MET A 213 -14.00 11.21 25.26
CA MET A 213 -13.13 10.05 25.54
C MET A 213 -11.67 10.26 25.09
N PHE A 214 -11.11 11.41 25.47
CA PHE A 214 -9.67 11.49 25.72
C PHE A 214 -9.40 10.87 27.09
N GLY A 215 -8.92 9.62 27.08
CA GLY A 215 -8.29 9.01 28.25
C GLY A 215 -9.05 7.85 28.84
N LYS A 216 -8.73 6.65 28.34
CA LYS A 216 -8.41 5.48 29.17
C LYS A 216 -7.62 4.51 28.30
N VAL A 217 -6.33 4.45 28.62
CA VAL A 217 -5.33 3.59 27.98
C VAL A 217 -5.34 2.28 28.75
N ASP A 218 -5.89 1.22 28.16
CA ASP A 218 -5.72 -0.14 28.66
C ASP A 218 -4.70 -0.89 27.80
N THR A 219 -3.59 -1.19 28.48
CA THR A 219 -2.40 -1.86 27.98
C THR A 219 -2.67 -3.36 27.88
N LYS A 220 -2.77 -3.91 26.65
CA LYS A 220 -2.18 -5.22 26.28
C LYS A 220 -2.38 -5.69 24.82
N THR A 221 -3.06 -4.91 23.97
CA THR A 221 -3.09 -5.13 22.50
C THR A 221 -3.05 -3.82 21.71
N HIS A 222 -2.63 -2.73 22.37
CA HIS A 222 -3.29 -1.44 22.19
C HIS A 222 -2.38 -0.26 21.80
N ASN A 223 -1.20 -0.47 21.19
CA ASN A 223 -0.35 0.67 20.79
C ASN A 223 -0.73 1.25 19.42
N SER A 224 -1.12 0.41 18.46
CA SER A 224 -1.49 0.89 17.11
C SER A 224 -2.85 1.56 17.09
N GLY A 225 -3.89 1.01 17.74
CA GLY A 225 -5.24 1.57 17.73
C GLY A 225 -5.38 2.89 18.51
N ALA A 226 -4.69 3.03 19.64
CA ALA A 226 -4.70 4.28 20.42
C ALA A 226 -3.89 5.38 19.74
N ALA A 227 -2.73 5.04 19.16
CA ALA A 227 -1.96 5.96 18.33
C ALA A 227 -2.72 6.35 17.05
N MET A 228 -3.43 5.40 16.43
CA MET A 228 -4.29 5.68 15.28
C MET A 228 -5.41 6.63 15.64
N LYS A 229 -6.15 6.35 16.72
CA LYS A 229 -7.22 7.24 17.21
C LYS A 229 -6.68 8.63 17.57
N ALA A 230 -5.49 8.73 18.15
CA ALA A 230 -4.83 10.02 18.44
C ALA A 230 -4.36 10.76 17.16
N LEU A 231 -3.84 10.03 16.17
CA LEU A 231 -3.45 10.58 14.86
C LEU A 231 -4.67 11.01 14.03
N LEU A 232 -5.73 10.21 14.06
CA LEU A 232 -7.05 10.48 13.47
C LEU A 232 -7.67 11.72 14.12
N GLY A 233 -7.67 11.81 15.45
CA GLY A 233 -8.13 13.00 16.18
C GLY A 233 -7.34 14.24 15.80
N ARG A 234 -6.00 14.15 15.72
CA ARG A 234 -5.15 15.28 15.29
C ARG A 234 -5.33 15.64 13.81
N ALA A 235 -5.52 14.67 12.94
CA ALA A 235 -5.78 14.88 11.51
C ALA A 235 -7.15 15.55 11.31
N LEU A 236 -8.20 15.05 11.97
CA LEU A 236 -9.55 15.63 11.92
C LEU A 236 -9.58 17.05 12.51
N ILE A 237 -8.89 17.31 13.63
CA ILE A 237 -8.78 18.68 14.20
C ILE A 237 -8.05 19.64 13.24
N ARG A 238 -7.12 19.15 12.41
CA ARG A 238 -6.40 19.99 11.42
C ARG A 238 -7.13 20.16 10.08
N VAL A 239 -8.04 19.25 9.75
CA VAL A 239 -8.74 19.21 8.45
C VAL A 239 -10.16 19.79 8.55
N SER A 240 -10.71 19.97 9.76
CA SER A 240 -11.92 20.76 9.97
C SER A 240 -11.63 22.25 9.70
N PRO A 241 -12.21 22.89 8.68
CA PRO A 241 -12.28 24.33 8.65
C PRO A 241 -13.26 24.79 9.75
N LEU A 242 -12.90 25.87 10.44
CA LEU A 242 -13.86 26.67 11.22
C LEU A 242 -15.00 27.17 10.32
#